data_AF-A0A9X9A071-F1
#
_entry.id   AF-A0A9X9A071-F1
#
_cell.length_a   1.000
_cell.length_b   1.000
_cell.length_c   1.000
_cell.angle_alpha   90.00
_cell.angle_beta   90.00
_cell.angle_gamma   90.00
#
_symmetry.space_group_name_H-M   'P 1'
#
loop_
_entity.id
_entity.type
_entity.pdbx_description
1 polymer ?
#
loop_
_entity_poly.entity_id
_entity_poly.type
_entity_poly.pdbx_seq_one_letter_code
_entity_poly.pdbx_strand_id
1 'polypeptide(L)'
;SIVDEKFSLEVGPLFKFHIIKFSEDRFVLHLMFHHIIYDGWSLGVFIRQLSNTYGEFLQGKTNVEFESPYKNLVEYEEGFINSAIYKEGSSYWKDYLQGELTPTEFPIDFNKMNEKRYTDQNINKNINSDLFYQIQCFAKKNNI
;
A
#
# COMPACT_ATOMS: atom_id res chain seq x y z
N SER A 1 20.00 -7.90 5.44
CA SER A 1 19.42 -7.03 6.50
C SER A 1 18.12 -7.66 7.00
N ILE A 2 17.59 -7.26 8.18
CA ILE A 2 16.22 -7.63 8.59
C ILE A 2 15.22 -7.24 7.47
N VAL A 3 15.52 -6.18 6.71
CA VAL A 3 14.69 -5.64 5.63
C VAL A 3 14.73 -6.45 4.32
N ASP A 4 15.76 -7.29 4.09
CA ASP A 4 15.94 -8.00 2.80
C ASP A 4 15.40 -9.43 2.82
N GLU A 5 14.69 -9.81 3.88
CA GLU A 5 14.23 -11.17 4.05
C GLU A 5 13.00 -11.43 3.16
N LYS A 6 13.09 -12.43 2.30
CA LYS A 6 12.00 -12.80 1.40
C LYS A 6 10.86 -13.46 2.19
N PHE A 7 9.63 -13.19 1.75
CA PHE A 7 8.45 -13.91 2.22
C PHE A 7 8.13 -15.07 1.28
N SER A 8 7.77 -16.23 1.84
CA SER A 8 7.12 -17.29 1.08
C SER A 8 5.62 -17.04 1.06
N LEU A 9 5.06 -16.84 -0.15
CA LEU A 9 3.62 -16.60 -0.33
C LEU A 9 2.75 -17.81 0.01
N GLU A 10 3.32 -19.02 -0.07
CA GLU A 10 2.58 -20.27 0.16
C GLU A 10 2.49 -20.66 1.64
N VAL A 11 3.46 -20.24 2.46
CA VAL A 11 3.61 -20.73 3.83
C VAL A 11 3.24 -19.68 4.87
N GLY A 12 3.49 -18.39 4.58
CA GLY A 12 3.29 -17.30 5.54
C GLY A 12 4.12 -17.43 6.83
N PRO A 13 3.92 -16.53 7.82
CA PRO A 13 3.14 -15.29 7.73
C PRO A 13 3.78 -14.27 6.78
N LEU A 14 2.96 -13.43 6.16
CA LEU A 14 3.40 -12.39 5.22
C LEU A 14 3.72 -11.05 5.90
N PHE A 15 3.94 -11.10 7.21
CA PHE A 15 4.35 -9.96 8.02
C PHE A 15 5.34 -10.41 9.09
N LYS A 16 6.16 -9.47 9.56
CA LYS A 16 7.09 -9.64 10.67
C LYS A 16 7.09 -8.39 11.53
N PHE A 17 7.08 -8.58 12.84
CA PHE A 17 7.12 -7.51 13.83
C PHE A 17 8.31 -7.70 14.75
N HIS A 18 9.07 -6.63 14.95
CA HIS A 18 10.19 -6.62 15.89
C HIS A 18 10.06 -5.42 16.81
N ILE A 19 10.31 -5.62 18.10
CA ILE A 19 10.52 -4.54 19.05
C ILE A 19 12.01 -4.48 19.34
N ILE A 20 12.64 -3.38 18.96
CA ILE A 20 14.06 -3.15 19.15
C ILE A 20 14.21 -2.18 20.31
N LYS A 21 14.72 -2.66 21.45
CA LYS A 21 15.01 -1.83 22.62
C LYS A 21 16.38 -1.17 22.47
N PHE A 22 16.41 0.16 22.49
CA PHE A 22 17.65 0.95 22.43
C PHE A 22 18.11 1.42 23.81
N SER A 23 17.18 1.71 24.72
CA SER A 23 17.43 2.04 26.12
C SER A 23 16.16 1.73 26.96
N GLU A 24 16.16 2.06 28.24
CA GLU A 24 15.00 1.80 29.13
C GLU A 24 13.69 2.37 28.57
N ASP A 25 13.71 3.61 28.09
CA ASP A 25 12.52 4.32 27.61
C ASP A 25 12.51 4.53 26.09
N ARG A 26 13.35 3.83 25.33
CA ARG A 26 13.40 3.97 23.86
C ARG A 26 13.32 2.64 23.16
N PHE A 27 12.28 2.52 22.34
CA PHE A 27 11.98 1.35 21.54
C PHE A 27 11.66 1.76 20.12
N VAL A 28 12.02 0.91 19.16
CA VAL A 28 11.53 0.99 17.79
C VAL A 28 10.66 -0.22 17.53
N LEU A 29 9.44 0.04 17.10
CA LEU A 29 8.58 -0.99 16.52
C LEU A 29 8.87 -1.04 15.02
N HIS A 30 9.50 -2.12 14.59
CA HIS A 30 9.74 -2.40 13.18
C HIS A 30 8.63 -3.30 12.65
N LEU A 31 7.93 -2.81 11.64
CA LEU A 31 6.83 -3.50 10.98
C LEU A 31 7.22 -3.78 9.54
N MET A 32 7.12 -5.04 9.13
CA MET A 32 7.40 -5.48 7.77
C MET A 32 6.22 -6.28 7.26
N PHE A 33 5.81 -5.98 6.03
CA PHE A 33 4.69 -6.64 5.37
C PHE A 33 5.05 -6.91 3.92
N HIS A 34 4.56 -8.01 3.37
CA HIS A 34 4.55 -8.21 1.93
C HIS A 34 3.42 -7.37 1.31
N HIS A 35 3.71 -6.60 0.25
CA HIS A 35 2.74 -5.64 -0.33
C HIS A 35 1.45 -6.27 -0.88
N ILE A 36 1.40 -7.60 -1.01
CA ILE A 36 0.19 -8.34 -1.39
C ILE A 36 -0.91 -8.32 -0.30
N ILE A 37 -0.55 -8.07 0.97
CA ILE A 37 -1.51 -8.07 2.09
C ILE A 37 -1.77 -6.68 2.68
N TYR A 38 -1.20 -5.61 2.11
CA TYR A 38 -1.39 -4.25 2.60
C TYR A 38 -1.20 -3.19 1.50
N ASP A 39 -1.78 -2.02 1.73
CA ASP A 39 -1.58 -0.83 0.91
C ASP A 39 -1.35 0.40 1.83
N GLY A 40 -1.20 1.58 1.21
CA GLY A 40 -0.97 2.82 1.96
C GLY A 40 -2.13 3.20 2.89
N TRP A 41 -3.38 2.84 2.56
CA TRP A 41 -4.53 3.08 3.42
C TRP A 41 -4.52 2.08 4.58
N SER A 42 -4.42 0.79 4.29
CA SER A 42 -4.57 -0.28 5.29
C SER A 42 -3.51 -0.17 6.38
N LEU A 43 -2.31 0.33 6.07
CA LEU A 43 -1.29 0.65 7.06
C LEU A 43 -1.77 1.69 8.08
N GLY A 44 -2.43 2.75 7.64
CA GLY A 44 -2.99 3.77 8.54
C GLY A 44 -4.09 3.22 9.45
N VAL A 45 -4.92 2.31 8.94
CA VAL A 45 -5.95 1.60 9.73
C VAL A 45 -5.29 0.71 10.77
N PHE A 46 -4.30 -0.08 10.37
CA PHE A 46 -3.55 -0.97 11.26
C PHE A 46 -2.90 -0.22 12.42
N ILE A 47 -2.18 0.88 12.14
CA ILE A 47 -1.51 1.69 13.17
C ILE A 47 -2.52 2.27 14.17
N ARG A 48 -3.67 2.75 13.68
CA ARG A 48 -4.74 3.25 14.55
C ARG A 48 -5.32 2.15 15.44
N GLN A 49 -5.61 0.98 14.88
CA GLN A 49 -6.12 -0.17 15.63
C GLN A 49 -5.12 -0.63 16.68
N LEU A 50 -3.84 -0.78 16.30
CA LEU A 50 -2.77 -1.15 17.22
C LEU A 50 -2.67 -0.18 18.40
N SER A 51 -2.72 1.12 18.13
CA SER A 51 -2.65 2.15 19.18
C SER A 51 -3.83 2.08 20.15
N ASN A 52 -5.05 1.92 19.63
CA ASN A 52 -6.27 1.82 20.43
C ASN A 52 -6.27 0.54 21.28
N THR A 53 -6.00 -0.61 20.66
CA THR A 53 -5.96 -1.91 21.35
C THR A 53 -4.87 -1.92 22.42
N TYR A 54 -3.71 -1.32 22.15
CA TYR A 54 -2.67 -1.19 23.17
C TYR A 54 -3.11 -0.31 24.35
N GLY A 55 -3.80 0.81 24.08
CA GLY A 55 -4.36 1.67 25.13
C GLY A 55 -5.44 0.99 25.99
N GLU A 56 -6.29 0.16 25.38
CA GLU A 56 -7.29 -0.66 26.07
C GLU A 56 -6.63 -1.75 26.92
N PHE A 57 -5.60 -2.39 26.38
CA PHE A 57 -4.81 -3.40 27.09
C PHE A 57 -4.18 -2.83 28.36
N LEU A 58 -3.65 -1.60 28.32
CA LEU A 58 -3.12 -0.90 29.50
C LEU A 58 -4.18 -0.61 30.57
N GLN A 59 -5.46 -0.55 30.19
CA GLN A 59 -6.60 -0.37 31.10
C GLN A 59 -7.16 -1.71 31.61
N GLY A 60 -6.53 -2.84 31.29
CA GLY A 60 -7.00 -4.17 31.66
C GLY A 60 -8.18 -4.68 30.83
N LYS A 61 -8.50 -4.03 29.71
CA LYS A 61 -9.51 -4.50 28.75
C LYS A 61 -8.80 -5.42 27.76
N THR A 62 -9.19 -6.70 27.71
CA THR A 62 -8.51 -7.73 26.91
C THR A 62 -9.33 -8.26 25.75
N ASN A 63 -10.58 -7.81 25.59
CA ASN A 63 -11.49 -8.39 24.61
C ASN A 63 -11.61 -7.49 23.38
N VAL A 64 -10.81 -7.77 22.36
CA VAL A 64 -11.00 -7.21 21.02
C VAL A 64 -11.54 -8.33 20.14
N GLU A 65 -12.86 -8.36 19.93
CA GLU A 65 -13.41 -9.16 18.83
C GLU A 65 -12.94 -8.53 17.52
N PHE A 66 -12.30 -9.35 16.69
CA PHE A 66 -11.86 -8.94 15.37
C PHE A 66 -12.60 -9.79 14.35
N GLU A 67 -13.62 -9.20 13.73
CA GLU A 67 -14.19 -9.76 12.50
C GLU A 67 -13.19 -9.49 11.36
N SER A 68 -12.85 -10.53 10.59
CA SER A 68 -11.89 -10.38 9.48
C SER A 68 -12.54 -9.59 8.34
N PRO A 69 -12.19 -8.30 8.11
CA PRO A 69 -12.86 -7.49 7.11
C PRO A 69 -12.56 -7.96 5.69
N TYR A 70 -11.42 -8.65 5.51
CA TYR A 70 -10.96 -9.13 4.21
C TYR A 70 -11.82 -10.28 3.68
N LYS A 71 -12.33 -11.16 4.54
CA LYS A 71 -13.22 -12.25 4.11
C LYS A 71 -14.50 -11.67 3.52
N ASN A 72 -15.09 -10.70 4.19
CA ASN A 72 -16.29 -10.01 3.73
C ASN A 72 -16.04 -9.26 2.42
N LEU A 73 -14.83 -8.70 2.23
CA LEU A 73 -14.43 -8.09 0.97
C LEU A 73 -14.36 -9.10 -0.17
N VAL A 74 -13.74 -10.27 0.04
CA VAL A 74 -13.66 -11.32 -1.00
C VAL A 74 -15.05 -11.78 -1.43
N GLU A 75 -15.94 -12.05 -0.47
CA GLU A 75 -17.32 -12.44 -0.76
C GLU A 75 -18.07 -11.34 -1.55
N TYR A 76 -17.83 -10.07 -1.20
CA TYR A 76 -18.36 -8.93 -1.95
C TYR A 76 -17.79 -8.85 -3.38
N GLU A 77 -16.49 -9.02 -3.57
CA GLU A 77 -15.82 -8.95 -4.87
C GLU A 77 -16.30 -10.05 -5.83
N GLU A 78 -16.46 -11.28 -5.34
CA GLU A 78 -17.02 -12.39 -6.11
C GLU A 78 -18.44 -12.08 -6.62
N GLY A 79 -19.28 -11.46 -5.78
CA GLY A 79 -20.59 -10.95 -6.19
C GLY A 79 -20.50 -9.78 -7.18
N PHE A 80 -19.57 -8.85 -6.93
CA PHE A 80 -19.38 -7.64 -7.73
C PHE A 80 -19.01 -7.95 -9.18
N ILE A 81 -18.14 -8.95 -9.43
CA ILE A 81 -17.74 -9.36 -10.78
C ILE A 81 -18.95 -9.75 -11.65
N ASN A 82 -20.02 -10.26 -11.05
CA ASN A 82 -21.22 -10.65 -11.77
C ASN A 82 -22.25 -9.52 -11.94
N SER A 83 -22.02 -8.36 -11.32
CA SER A 83 -22.93 -7.22 -11.31
C SER A 83 -23.03 -6.49 -12.65
N ALA A 84 -24.11 -5.74 -12.84
CA ALA A 84 -24.27 -4.86 -14.00
C ALA A 84 -23.20 -3.75 -14.04
N ILE A 85 -22.86 -3.19 -12.89
CA ILE A 85 -21.85 -2.11 -12.75
C ILE A 85 -20.48 -2.60 -13.22
N TYR A 86 -20.08 -3.81 -12.82
CA TYR A 86 -18.82 -4.40 -13.28
C TYR A 86 -18.81 -4.58 -14.80
N LYS A 87 -19.90 -5.07 -15.38
CA LYS A 87 -20.02 -5.28 -16.84
C LYS A 87 -19.95 -3.96 -17.61
N GLU A 88 -20.62 -2.92 -17.11
CA GLU A 88 -20.57 -1.57 -17.69
C GLU A 88 -19.15 -1.00 -17.64
N GLY A 89 -18.50 -1.03 -16.47
CA GLY A 89 -17.11 -0.58 -16.31
C GLY A 89 -16.14 -1.38 -17.18
N SER A 90 -16.32 -2.70 -17.28
CA SER A 90 -15.50 -3.56 -18.14
C SER A 90 -15.66 -3.20 -19.62
N SER A 91 -16.89 -2.94 -20.08
CA SER A 91 -17.14 -2.50 -21.45
C SER A 91 -16.47 -1.16 -21.71
N TYR A 92 -16.67 -0.19 -20.82
CA TYR A 92 -16.06 1.13 -20.93
C TYR A 92 -14.53 1.04 -21.08
N TRP A 93 -13.85 0.28 -20.22
CA TRP A 93 -12.39 0.16 -20.28
C TRP A 93 -11.90 -0.56 -21.54
N LYS A 94 -12.64 -1.56 -22.03
CA LYS A 94 -12.33 -2.24 -23.30
C LYS A 94 -12.45 -1.29 -24.49
N ASP A 95 -13.51 -0.49 -24.52
CA ASP A 95 -13.75 0.47 -25.59
C ASP A 95 -12.75 1.64 -25.51
N TYR A 96 -12.43 2.12 -24.30
CA TYR A 96 -11.47 3.21 -24.08
C TYR A 96 -10.03 2.82 -24.44
N LEU A 97 -9.63 1.58 -24.12
CA LEU A 97 -8.30 1.05 -24.39
C LEU A 97 -8.20 0.31 -25.73
N GLN A 98 -9.18 0.49 -26.62
CA GLN A 98 -9.14 -0.13 -27.94
C GLN A 98 -7.99 0.44 -28.79
N GLY A 99 -7.47 -0.39 -29.70
CA GLY A 99 -6.36 -0.01 -30.59
C GLY A 99 -5.01 -0.52 -30.11
N GLU A 100 -3.94 -0.05 -30.74
CA GLU A 100 -2.58 -0.46 -30.40
C GLU A 100 -2.07 0.34 -29.20
N LEU A 101 -1.83 -0.37 -28.09
CA LEU A 101 -1.19 0.19 -26.90
C LEU A 101 0.32 0.01 -27.02
N THR A 102 1.00 1.00 -27.57
CA THR A 102 2.47 1.03 -27.53
C THR A 102 2.93 1.46 -26.14
N PRO A 103 3.75 0.67 -25.43
CA PRO A 103 4.33 1.11 -24.17
C PRO A 103 5.01 2.46 -24.34
N THR A 104 4.78 3.39 -23.41
CA THR A 104 5.49 4.67 -23.42
C THR A 104 6.98 4.42 -23.29
N GLU A 105 7.75 4.83 -24.30
CA GLU A 105 9.20 4.78 -24.23
C GLU A 105 9.69 5.87 -23.27
N PHE A 106 10.31 5.45 -22.17
CA PHE A 106 11.05 6.34 -21.30
C PHE A 106 12.51 6.40 -21.75
N PRO A 107 13.19 7.54 -21.58
CA PRO A 107 14.64 7.59 -21.77
C PRO A 107 15.29 6.73 -20.69
N ILE A 108 15.74 5.53 -21.06
CA ILE A 108 16.42 4.59 -20.17
C ILE A 108 17.91 4.67 -20.47
N ASP A 109 18.71 5.09 -19.48
CA ASP A 109 20.18 5.22 -19.58
C ASP A 109 20.94 3.86 -19.49
N PHE A 110 20.24 2.73 -19.43
CA PHE A 110 20.84 1.42 -19.21
C PHE A 110 21.00 0.61 -20.51
N ASN A 111 22.25 0.20 -20.77
CA ASN A 111 22.55 -0.87 -21.71
C ASN A 111 21.73 -2.11 -21.34
N LYS A 112 20.98 -2.65 -22.31
CA LYS A 112 20.19 -3.89 -22.20
C LYS A 112 21.09 -5.09 -21.85
N MET A 113 21.46 -5.26 -20.59
CA MET A 113 21.95 -6.54 -20.09
C MET A 113 20.72 -7.41 -19.78
N ASN A 114 20.67 -8.57 -20.43
CA ASN A 114 19.55 -9.52 -20.47
C ASN A 114 19.22 -10.21 -19.13
N GLU A 115 19.66 -9.68 -17.99
CA GLU A 115 19.29 -10.17 -16.66
C GLU A 115 18.42 -9.13 -15.97
N LYS A 116 17.15 -9.48 -15.68
CA LYS A 116 16.27 -8.65 -14.85
C LYS A 116 16.84 -8.58 -13.43
N ARG A 117 17.76 -7.65 -13.20
CA ARG A 117 18.14 -7.22 -11.84
C ARG A 117 17.17 -6.13 -11.42
N TYR A 118 16.34 -6.44 -10.44
CA TYR A 118 15.53 -5.46 -9.73
C TYR A 118 16.45 -4.74 -8.75
N THR A 119 17.09 -3.67 -9.20
CA THR A 119 17.80 -2.73 -8.33
C THR A 119 17.03 -1.42 -8.34
N ASP A 120 16.34 -1.15 -7.25
CA ASP A 120 15.57 0.08 -7.10
C ASP A 120 16.47 1.17 -6.48
N GLN A 121 16.45 2.35 -7.10
CA GLN A 121 17.04 3.57 -6.52
C GLN A 121 15.96 4.61 -6.36
N ASN A 122 15.80 5.10 -5.12
CA ASN A 122 14.84 6.15 -4.81
C ASN A 122 15.55 7.51 -4.81
N ILE A 123 15.06 8.43 -5.65
CA ILE A 123 15.48 9.83 -5.65
C ILE A 123 14.38 10.65 -4.98
N ASN A 124 14.68 11.21 -3.81
CA ASN A 124 13.76 12.07 -3.10
C ASN A 124 13.96 13.53 -3.53
N LYS A 125 12.88 14.18 -4.00
CA LYS A 125 12.85 15.63 -4.26
C LYS A 125 11.73 16.26 -3.44
N ASN A 126 12.05 17.35 -2.75
CA ASN A 126 11.07 18.12 -1.99
C ASN A 126 10.48 19.22 -2.87
N ILE A 127 9.15 19.33 -2.88
CA ILE A 127 8.44 20.50 -3.40
C ILE A 127 8.45 21.56 -2.30
N ASN A 128 8.94 22.75 -2.59
CA ASN A 128 8.97 23.83 -1.60
C ASN A 128 7.54 24.35 -1.29
N SER A 129 7.40 25.04 -0.16
CA SER A 129 6.11 25.55 0.33
C SER A 129 5.41 26.47 -0.67
N ASP A 130 6.16 27.33 -1.34
CA ASP A 130 5.62 28.35 -2.24
C ASP A 130 5.02 27.71 -3.48
N LEU A 131 5.73 26.76 -4.09
CA LEU A 131 5.25 25.98 -5.23
C LEU A 131 4.05 25.12 -4.82
N PHE A 132 4.11 24.48 -3.65
CA PHE A 132 2.98 23.70 -3.15
C PHE A 132 1.72 24.56 -2.99
N TYR A 133 1.86 25.76 -2.42
CA TYR A 133 0.74 26.70 -2.29
C TYR A 133 0.19 27.12 -3.66
N GLN A 134 1.06 27.40 -4.64
CA GLN A 134 0.64 27.72 -6.00
C GLN A 134 -0.16 26.58 -6.64
N ILE A 135 0.27 25.33 -6.46
CA ILE A 135 -0.46 24.14 -6.94
C ILE A 135 -1.84 24.07 -6.28
N GLN A 136 -1.94 24.28 -4.96
CA GLN A 136 -3.23 24.29 -4.25
C GLN A 136 -4.17 25.37 -4.78
N CYS A 137 -3.67 26.59 -4.97
CA CYS A 137 -4.46 27.69 -5.53
C CYS A 137 -4.94 27.37 -6.95
N PHE A 138 -4.09 26.77 -7.78
CA PHE A 138 -4.44 26.35 -9.13
C PHE A 138 -5.54 25.28 -9.11
N ALA A 139 -5.38 24.25 -8.30
CA ALA A 139 -6.36 23.16 -8.16
C ALA A 139 -7.74 23.71 -7.75
N LYS A 140 -7.76 24.53 -6.68
CA LYS A 140 -8.99 25.18 -6.20
C LYS A 140 -9.65 26.08 -7.25
N LYS A 141 -8.86 26.83 -8.02
CA LYS A 141 -9.39 27.72 -9.07
C LYS A 141 -10.03 26.93 -10.22
N ASN A 142 -9.49 25.76 -10.54
CA ASN A 142 -9.93 24.95 -11.67
C ASN A 142 -10.87 23.80 -11.28
N ASN A 143 -11.24 23.67 -10.00
CA ASN A 143 -12.07 22.58 -9.47
C ASN A 143 -11.52 21.19 -9.82
N ILE A 144 -10.20 21.03 -9.71
CA ILE A 144 -9.49 19.75 -9.84
C ILE A 144 -8.80 19.37 -8.53
#